data_AF-A0A3D1ZLS1-F1
#
_entry.id   AF-A0A3D1ZLS1-F1
#
_cell.length_a   1.000
_cell.length_b   1.000
_cell.length_c   1.000
_cell.angle_alpha   90.00
_cell.angle_beta   90.00
_cell.angle_gamma   90.00
#
_symmetry.space_group_name_H-M   'P 1'
#
loop_
_entity.id
_entity.type
_entity.pdbx_description
1 polymer ?
#
loop_
_entity_poly.entity_id
_entity_poly.type
_entity_poly.pdbx_seq_one_letter_code
_entity_poly.pdbx_strand_id
1 'polypeptide(L)'
;MSFCPAILALEDGSVFHGTAIGVSGSSVGEVVFNTAMTGYQEILTDPSYARQIVTLTYPHIGNTGTNSEDQESEQVWAAGLVIRDLPLLASNFRSEQDLSSYLISNNVVAIADLDTRQLTRILRDTGAQSGCIFTSEQGITAADEQQAIAQAKNFAGLQGMDLAKEVCCTAAYPWQSSVWSLGQGYAEPEASSLPYHVVAYDFGAKHNILRMLVDRGCRLTVVPAKTPAADVLALAPDGVFLSNGPGDPEPCDYAISAIETLLAEEIPLFGICLGHQLLALASGAKTLKMKF
;
A
#
# COMPACT_ATOMS: atom_id res chain seq x y z
N MET A 1 8.55 -24.82 12.04
CA MET A 1 8.04 -24.74 10.65
C MET A 1 9.18 -25.16 9.74
N SER A 2 8.93 -26.06 8.77
CA SER A 2 9.94 -26.35 7.76
C SER A 2 9.82 -25.26 6.72
N PHE A 3 10.66 -24.23 6.80
CA PHE A 3 10.67 -23.21 5.76
C PHE A 3 11.14 -23.84 4.44
N CYS A 4 10.44 -23.54 3.34
CA CYS A 4 10.80 -24.04 2.02
C CYS A 4 11.71 -23.03 1.29
N PRO A 5 12.56 -23.49 0.36
CA PRO A 5 13.34 -22.62 -0.51
C PRO A 5 12.47 -21.64 -1.30
N ALA A 6 12.98 -20.42 -1.47
CA ALA A 6 12.35 -19.38 -2.27
C ALA A 6 13.38 -18.57 -3.06
N ILE A 7 12.93 -17.95 -4.14
CA ILE A 7 13.70 -17.00 -4.94
C ILE A 7 12.94 -15.71 -5.18
N LEU A 8 13.68 -14.61 -5.34
CA LEU A 8 13.24 -13.40 -6.01
C LEU A 8 13.99 -13.28 -7.33
N ALA A 9 13.28 -13.29 -8.44
CA ALA A 9 13.82 -13.04 -9.78
C ALA A 9 13.43 -11.64 -10.25
N LEU A 10 14.36 -10.89 -10.83
CA LEU A 10 14.13 -9.57 -11.42
C LEU A 10 14.04 -9.65 -12.96
N GLU A 11 13.43 -8.64 -13.58
CA GLU A 11 13.32 -8.55 -15.03
C GLU A 11 14.69 -8.48 -15.74
N ASP A 12 15.74 -7.98 -15.09
CA ASP A 12 17.11 -7.96 -15.62
C ASP A 12 17.79 -9.36 -15.62
N GLY A 13 17.14 -10.36 -15.00
CA GLY A 13 17.64 -11.73 -14.88
C GLY A 13 18.41 -12.01 -13.59
N SER A 14 18.57 -11.04 -12.69
CA SER A 14 19.12 -11.26 -11.35
C SER A 14 18.22 -12.18 -10.55
N VAL A 15 18.81 -13.13 -9.83
CA VAL A 15 18.10 -14.08 -8.95
C VAL A 15 18.71 -14.05 -7.56
N PHE A 16 17.86 -13.87 -6.56
CA PHE A 16 18.23 -13.93 -5.16
C PHE A 16 17.58 -15.15 -4.52
N HIS A 17 18.38 -15.93 -3.80
CA HIS A 17 17.91 -17.11 -3.08
C HIS A 17 17.67 -16.78 -1.62
N GLY A 18 16.65 -17.41 -1.05
CA GLY A 18 16.29 -17.24 0.33
C GLY A 18 15.29 -18.29 0.79
N THR A 19 14.53 -17.91 1.80
CA THR A 19 13.66 -18.78 2.58
C THR A 19 12.24 -18.24 2.56
N ALA A 20 11.25 -19.06 2.21
CA ALA A 20 9.85 -18.64 2.25
C ALA A 20 9.41 -18.40 3.70
N ILE A 21 8.74 -17.27 3.94
CA ILE A 21 8.20 -16.91 5.27
C ILE A 21 6.69 -16.60 5.26
N GLY A 22 6.06 -16.69 4.09
CA GLY A 22 4.62 -16.49 3.87
C GLY A 22 3.95 -17.74 3.28
N VAL A 23 2.90 -17.56 2.48
CA VAL A 23 2.27 -18.68 1.76
C VAL A 23 3.14 -19.17 0.61
N SER A 24 3.02 -20.47 0.30
CA SER A 24 3.62 -21.06 -0.89
C SER A 24 2.92 -20.55 -2.15
N GLY A 25 3.69 -20.21 -3.18
CA GLY A 25 3.19 -19.81 -4.49
C GLY A 25 4.16 -18.93 -5.26
N SER A 26 3.61 -18.13 -6.16
CA SER A 26 4.34 -17.09 -6.88
C SER A 26 3.60 -15.77 -6.78
N SER A 27 4.33 -14.67 -6.63
CA SER A 27 3.77 -13.33 -6.67
C SER A 27 4.63 -12.41 -7.53
N VAL A 28 3.98 -11.57 -8.33
CA VAL A 28 4.61 -10.70 -9.32
C VAL A 28 4.21 -9.25 -9.05
N GLY A 29 5.16 -8.34 -9.13
CA GLY A 29 4.92 -6.92 -8.98
C GLY A 29 6.15 -6.08 -9.25
N GLU A 30 6.00 -4.76 -9.16
CA GLU A 30 7.14 -3.85 -9.19
C GLU A 30 7.88 -3.90 -7.85
N VAL A 31 9.18 -4.17 -7.88
CA VAL A 31 10.03 -4.27 -6.69
C VAL A 31 10.48 -2.87 -6.28
N VAL A 32 10.11 -2.49 -5.07
CA VAL A 32 10.47 -1.22 -4.44
C VAL A 32 11.22 -1.48 -3.13
N PHE A 33 11.92 -0.47 -2.62
CA PHE A 33 12.53 -0.54 -1.29
C PHE A 33 12.03 0.58 -0.38
N ASN A 34 11.82 0.26 0.89
CA ASN A 34 11.46 1.22 1.93
C ASN A 34 12.47 1.16 3.08
N THR A 35 12.92 2.34 3.51
CA THR A 35 13.98 2.51 4.50
C THR A 35 13.50 2.61 5.95
N ALA A 36 12.19 2.46 6.19
CA ALA A 36 11.63 2.48 7.53
C ALA A 36 12.22 1.35 8.38
N MET A 37 12.65 1.71 9.60
CA MET A 37 13.17 0.74 10.58
C MET A 37 12.06 0.13 11.47
N THR A 38 10.87 0.73 11.44
CA THR A 38 9.68 0.35 12.19
C THR A 38 8.46 0.57 11.30
N GLY A 39 7.32 -0.02 11.67
CA GLY A 39 6.06 0.20 10.95
C GLY A 39 5.87 -0.73 9.74
N TYR A 40 6.41 -1.94 9.78
CA TYR A 40 6.34 -2.88 8.65
C TYR A 40 4.90 -3.36 8.40
N GLN A 41 4.06 -3.44 9.41
CA GLN A 41 2.67 -3.89 9.24
C GLN A 41 1.83 -2.80 8.55
N GLU A 42 2.02 -1.55 8.97
CA GLU A 42 1.42 -0.36 8.40
C GLU A 42 1.84 -0.20 6.93
N ILE A 43 3.10 -0.53 6.60
CA ILE A 43 3.59 -0.57 5.22
C ILE A 43 2.88 -1.66 4.42
N LEU A 44 2.78 -2.88 4.94
CA LEU A 44 2.13 -4.00 4.24
C LEU A 44 0.65 -3.72 3.93
N THR A 45 -0.04 -3.05 4.85
CA THR A 45 -1.47 -2.74 4.77
C THR A 45 -1.78 -1.39 4.11
N ASP A 46 -0.77 -0.65 3.62
CA ASP A 46 -0.98 0.59 2.89
C ASP A 46 -1.39 0.30 1.43
N PRO A 47 -2.59 0.73 0.99
CA PRO A 47 -3.09 0.47 -0.37
C PRO A 47 -2.17 0.96 -1.49
N SER A 48 -1.29 1.93 -1.19
CA SER A 48 -0.33 2.47 -2.16
C SER A 48 0.67 1.41 -2.66
N TYR A 49 0.86 0.30 -1.94
CA TYR A 49 1.72 -0.81 -2.35
C TYR A 49 1.00 -1.90 -3.17
N ALA A 50 -0.24 -1.67 -3.60
CA ALA A 50 -0.92 -2.60 -4.49
C ALA A 50 -0.05 -2.90 -5.73
N ARG A 51 0.09 -4.20 -6.06
CA ARG A 51 0.96 -4.69 -7.16
C ARG A 51 2.46 -4.41 -6.99
N GLN A 52 2.91 -4.06 -5.78
CA GLN A 52 4.33 -3.86 -5.48
C GLN A 52 4.87 -4.94 -4.53
N ILE A 53 6.10 -5.37 -4.79
CA ILE A 53 6.88 -6.23 -3.90
C ILE A 53 7.75 -5.32 -3.03
N VAL A 54 7.48 -5.32 -1.73
CA VAL A 54 8.13 -4.40 -0.78
C VAL A 54 9.41 -5.02 -0.23
N THR A 55 10.54 -4.38 -0.50
CA THR A 55 11.82 -4.71 0.13
C THR A 55 12.08 -3.80 1.32
N LEU A 56 12.25 -4.35 2.52
CA LEU A 56 12.58 -3.55 3.70
C LEU A 56 14.09 -3.58 3.95
N THR A 57 14.68 -2.39 4.08
CA THR A 57 16.15 -2.28 4.22
C THR A 57 16.64 -2.57 5.63
N TYR A 58 15.81 -2.36 6.65
CA TYR A 58 16.15 -2.71 8.02
C TYR A 58 16.17 -4.25 8.16
N PRO A 59 17.24 -4.85 8.73
CA PRO A 59 17.46 -6.28 8.56
C PRO A 59 16.45 -7.16 9.29
N HIS A 60 16.05 -6.79 10.50
CA HIS A 60 15.14 -7.60 11.33
C HIS A 60 13.71 -7.09 11.23
N ILE A 61 12.87 -7.81 10.50
CA ILE A 61 11.46 -7.44 10.28
C ILE A 61 10.56 -8.48 10.95
N GLY A 62 9.64 -8.03 11.80
CA GLY A 62 8.77 -8.90 12.60
C GLY A 62 9.02 -8.84 14.12
N ASN A 63 9.96 -7.99 14.58
CA ASN A 63 10.40 -7.94 15.98
C ASN A 63 9.25 -7.68 16.96
N THR A 64 8.22 -6.96 16.54
CA THR A 64 7.07 -6.58 17.39
C THR A 64 5.82 -7.39 17.09
N GLY A 65 5.92 -8.43 16.26
CA GLY A 65 4.76 -9.19 15.77
C GLY A 65 3.80 -8.29 14.99
N THR A 66 2.52 -8.61 15.04
CA THR A 66 1.45 -7.84 14.40
C THR A 66 0.25 -7.73 15.34
N ASN A 67 -0.59 -6.72 15.12
CA ASN A 67 -1.85 -6.53 15.85
C ASN A 67 -2.92 -5.89 14.98
N SER A 68 -4.18 -6.04 15.34
CA SER A 68 -5.31 -5.48 14.61
C SER A 68 -5.32 -3.94 14.52
N GLU A 69 -4.66 -3.26 15.45
CA GLU A 69 -4.68 -1.79 15.51
C GLU A 69 -3.70 -1.14 14.53
N ASP A 70 -2.59 -1.78 14.18
CA ASP A 70 -1.55 -1.23 13.28
C ASP A 70 -1.87 -1.45 11.78
N GLN A 71 -3.15 -1.67 11.43
CA GLN A 71 -3.61 -1.81 10.06
C GLN A 71 -4.04 -0.45 9.47
N GLU A 72 -3.45 -0.09 8.34
CA GLU A 72 -3.77 1.14 7.60
C GLU A 72 -4.90 0.95 6.56
N SER A 73 -5.35 -0.28 6.34
CA SER A 73 -6.54 -0.62 5.56
C SER A 73 -7.11 -1.98 5.99
N GLU A 74 -8.14 -2.48 5.32
CA GLU A 74 -8.79 -3.76 5.65
C GLU A 74 -7.95 -5.01 5.32
N GLN A 75 -6.89 -4.88 4.53
CA GLN A 75 -6.06 -6.02 4.09
C GLN A 75 -4.61 -5.65 3.80
N VAL A 76 -3.77 -6.67 3.59
CA VAL A 76 -2.42 -6.50 3.05
C VAL A 76 -2.51 -6.23 1.55
N TRP A 77 -1.95 -5.10 1.10
CA TRP A 77 -1.97 -4.70 -0.31
C TRP A 77 -0.65 -4.99 -1.04
N ALA A 78 0.45 -5.04 -0.30
CA ALA A 78 1.74 -5.43 -0.87
C ALA A 78 1.62 -6.81 -1.55
N ALA A 79 2.03 -6.89 -2.81
CA ALA A 79 2.00 -8.14 -3.58
C ALA A 79 2.97 -9.18 -2.99
N GLY A 80 4.04 -8.73 -2.34
CA GLY A 80 4.96 -9.59 -1.62
C GLY A 80 5.90 -8.82 -0.71
N LEU A 81 6.61 -9.55 0.14
CA LEU A 81 7.56 -8.98 1.09
C LEU A 81 8.95 -9.62 0.93
N VAL A 82 9.97 -8.77 0.92
CA VAL A 82 11.38 -9.16 0.84
C VAL A 82 12.15 -8.59 2.03
N ILE A 83 12.75 -9.46 2.84
CA ILE A 83 13.48 -9.07 4.04
C ILE A 83 14.83 -9.77 4.14
N ARG A 84 15.70 -9.25 5.02
CA ARG A 84 16.97 -9.90 5.31
C ARG A 84 16.80 -11.02 6.33
N ASP A 85 16.11 -10.77 7.44
CA ASP A 85 16.02 -11.71 8.57
C ASP A 85 14.63 -11.62 9.22
N LEU A 86 14.00 -12.79 9.39
CA LEU A 86 12.81 -12.95 10.21
C LEU A 86 13.25 -13.34 11.63
N PRO A 87 12.92 -12.58 12.67
CA PRO A 87 13.34 -12.88 14.03
C PRO A 87 12.71 -14.18 14.53
N LEU A 88 13.43 -14.86 15.44
CA LEU A 88 12.97 -16.12 16.04
C LEU A 88 11.64 -15.99 16.81
N LEU A 89 11.40 -14.82 17.42
CA LEU A 89 10.18 -14.53 18.16
C LEU A 89 9.82 -13.04 18.07
N ALA A 90 8.52 -12.77 18.07
CA ALA A 90 7.98 -11.43 18.30
C ALA A 90 8.03 -11.09 19.79
N SER A 91 8.46 -9.88 20.14
CA SER A 91 8.58 -9.41 21.52
C SER A 91 8.06 -7.98 21.67
N ASN A 92 6.75 -7.86 21.80
CA ASN A 92 6.08 -6.61 22.13
C ASN A 92 4.78 -6.91 22.88
N PHE A 93 4.41 -6.07 23.85
CA PHE A 93 3.17 -6.26 24.63
C PHE A 93 1.89 -6.13 23.78
N ARG A 94 1.97 -5.43 22.63
CA ARG A 94 0.88 -5.30 21.66
C ARG A 94 0.81 -6.47 20.67
N SER A 95 1.81 -7.36 20.63
CA SER A 95 1.84 -8.44 19.66
C SER A 95 0.69 -9.42 19.87
N GLU A 96 -0.15 -9.61 18.86
CA GLU A 96 -1.26 -10.58 18.85
C GLU A 96 -0.88 -11.84 18.03
N GLN A 97 -0.02 -11.68 17.02
CA GLN A 97 0.41 -12.73 16.10
C GLN A 97 1.86 -12.47 15.64
N ASP A 98 2.62 -13.52 15.31
CA ASP A 98 3.93 -13.35 14.67
C ASP A 98 3.80 -13.01 13.17
N LEU A 99 4.84 -12.41 12.59
CA LEU A 99 4.79 -11.93 11.21
C LEU A 99 4.60 -13.06 10.19
N SER A 100 5.21 -14.23 10.37
CA SER A 100 5.07 -15.33 9.40
C SER A 100 3.64 -15.86 9.38
N SER A 101 3.06 -16.07 10.56
CA SER A 101 1.65 -16.45 10.70
C SER A 101 0.73 -15.39 10.08
N TYR A 102 1.02 -14.10 10.27
CA TYR A 102 0.24 -12.99 9.69
C TYR A 102 0.31 -12.96 8.17
N LEU A 103 1.49 -13.17 7.58
CA LEU A 103 1.67 -13.26 6.12
C LEU A 103 0.88 -14.44 5.55
N ILE A 104 0.91 -15.59 6.24
CA ILE A 104 0.17 -16.79 5.83
C ILE A 104 -1.35 -16.54 5.89
N SER A 105 -1.86 -15.95 6.98
CA SER A 105 -3.31 -15.69 7.12
C SER A 105 -3.83 -14.65 6.11
N ASN A 106 -2.94 -13.79 5.59
CA ASN A 106 -3.27 -12.79 4.57
C ASN A 106 -2.89 -13.23 3.15
N ASN A 107 -2.52 -14.50 2.94
CA ASN A 107 -2.15 -15.06 1.63
C ASN A 107 -0.99 -14.32 0.92
N VAL A 108 -0.01 -13.85 1.69
CA VAL A 108 1.14 -13.08 1.16
C VAL A 108 2.31 -13.99 0.88
N VAL A 109 2.84 -13.95 -0.34
CA VAL A 109 4.10 -14.61 -0.70
C VAL A 109 5.26 -13.73 -0.25
N ALA A 110 6.17 -14.28 0.56
CA ALA A 110 7.23 -13.50 1.19
C ALA A 110 8.51 -14.32 1.36
N ILE A 111 9.65 -13.63 1.30
CA ILE A 111 10.99 -14.23 1.29
C ILE A 111 11.95 -13.51 2.26
N ALA A 112 12.67 -14.28 3.05
CA ALA A 112 13.75 -13.84 3.94
C ALA A 112 15.12 -14.41 3.49
N ASP A 113 16.19 -14.01 4.17
CA ASP A 113 17.57 -14.46 3.95
C ASP A 113 18.25 -13.95 2.66
N LEU A 114 17.74 -12.85 2.07
CA LEU A 114 18.39 -12.18 0.95
C LEU A 114 19.37 -11.10 1.41
N ASP A 115 20.38 -10.80 0.59
CA ASP A 115 21.12 -9.55 0.67
C ASP A 115 20.24 -8.38 0.18
N THR A 116 19.36 -7.89 1.06
CA THR A 116 18.48 -6.74 0.76
C THR A 116 19.26 -5.46 0.49
N ARG A 117 20.51 -5.35 0.95
CA ARG A 117 21.39 -4.22 0.64
C ARG A 117 21.87 -4.27 -0.81
N GLN A 118 22.23 -5.44 -1.32
CA GLN A 118 22.55 -5.62 -2.74
C GLN A 118 21.34 -5.28 -3.61
N LEU A 119 20.15 -5.82 -3.29
CA LEU A 119 18.91 -5.53 -4.00
C LEU A 119 18.60 -4.03 -4.02
N THR A 120 18.67 -3.37 -2.87
CA THR A 120 18.44 -1.92 -2.75
C THR A 120 19.39 -1.11 -3.64
N ARG A 121 20.68 -1.50 -3.71
CA ARG A 121 21.65 -0.83 -4.57
C ARG A 121 21.33 -1.02 -6.06
N ILE A 122 20.91 -2.22 -6.45
CA ILE A 122 20.47 -2.48 -7.83
C ILE A 122 19.30 -1.56 -8.17
N LEU A 123 18.22 -1.56 -7.38
CA LEU A 123 17.04 -0.72 -7.64
C LEU A 123 17.38 0.78 -7.68
N ARG A 124 18.27 1.26 -6.80
CA ARG A 124 18.73 2.66 -6.83
C ARG A 124 19.50 2.97 -8.13
N ASP A 125 20.38 2.06 -8.56
CA ASP A 125 21.30 2.30 -9.67
C ASP A 125 20.60 2.09 -11.03
N THR A 126 19.73 1.09 -11.16
CA THR A 126 19.01 0.73 -12.40
C THR A 126 17.60 1.32 -12.48
N GLY A 127 17.03 1.73 -11.35
CA GLY A 127 15.61 2.08 -11.23
C GLY A 127 14.76 0.91 -10.74
N ALA A 128 13.49 1.18 -10.42
CA ALA A 128 12.51 0.17 -10.05
C ALA A 128 12.38 -0.89 -11.17
N GLN A 129 12.28 -2.15 -10.79
CA GLN A 129 12.25 -3.29 -11.68
C GLN A 129 11.03 -4.16 -11.38
N SER A 130 10.46 -4.81 -12.38
CA SER A 130 9.50 -5.88 -12.15
C SER A 130 10.22 -7.10 -11.55
N GLY A 131 9.55 -7.81 -10.65
CA GLY A 131 10.08 -9.00 -10.01
C GLY A 131 9.02 -10.04 -9.73
N CYS A 132 9.49 -11.28 -9.52
CA CYS A 132 8.68 -12.42 -9.13
C CYS A 132 9.30 -13.11 -7.92
N ILE A 133 8.53 -13.24 -6.83
CA ILE A 133 8.85 -14.16 -5.75
C ILE A 133 8.26 -15.52 -6.10
N PHE A 134 9.05 -16.58 -6.00
CA PHE A 134 8.63 -17.95 -6.21
C PHE A 134 9.12 -18.85 -5.08
N THR A 135 8.26 -19.74 -4.59
CA THR A 135 8.58 -20.68 -3.50
C THR A 135 8.39 -22.13 -3.97
N SER A 136 9.20 -23.07 -3.48
CA SER A 136 9.05 -24.49 -3.79
C SER A 136 9.39 -25.39 -2.60
N GLU A 137 8.48 -26.30 -2.26
CA GLU A 137 8.71 -27.33 -1.24
C GLU A 137 9.70 -28.41 -1.69
N GLN A 138 9.84 -28.63 -3.00
CA GLN A 138 10.76 -29.64 -3.56
C GLN A 138 12.17 -29.09 -3.83
N GLY A 139 12.41 -27.80 -3.53
CA GLY A 139 13.62 -27.08 -3.88
C GLY A 139 13.48 -26.30 -5.19
N ILE A 140 14.41 -25.37 -5.40
CA ILE A 140 14.43 -24.49 -6.58
C ILE A 140 15.32 -25.11 -7.65
N THR A 141 14.77 -25.26 -8.85
CA THR A 141 15.50 -25.73 -10.04
C THR A 141 15.80 -24.57 -10.99
N ALA A 142 16.72 -24.79 -11.94
CA ALA A 142 17.00 -23.81 -12.99
C ALA A 142 15.77 -23.50 -13.87
N ALA A 143 14.83 -24.45 -14.01
CA ALA A 143 13.59 -24.21 -14.73
C ALA A 143 12.67 -23.24 -13.96
N ASP A 144 12.64 -23.33 -12.64
CA ASP A 144 11.87 -22.43 -11.77
C ASP A 144 12.42 -21.01 -11.83
N GLU A 145 13.75 -20.85 -11.81
CA GLU A 145 14.39 -19.53 -12.00
C GLU A 145 14.00 -18.91 -13.35
N GLN A 146 14.07 -19.68 -14.44
CA GLN A 146 13.68 -19.20 -15.76
C GLN A 146 12.21 -18.82 -15.83
N GLN A 147 11.34 -19.59 -15.18
CA GLN A 147 9.92 -19.28 -15.09
C GLN A 147 9.68 -17.98 -14.30
N ALA A 148 10.33 -17.81 -13.14
CA ALA A 148 10.21 -16.61 -12.32
C ALA A 148 10.71 -15.35 -13.07
N ILE A 149 11.84 -15.45 -13.78
CA ILE A 149 12.34 -14.37 -14.65
C ILE A 149 11.33 -14.05 -15.77
N ALA A 150 10.75 -15.07 -16.40
CA ALA A 150 9.74 -14.88 -17.44
C ALA A 150 8.48 -14.19 -16.90
N GLN A 151 8.02 -14.56 -15.70
CA GLN A 151 6.91 -13.90 -15.03
C GLN A 151 7.22 -12.43 -14.70
N ALA A 152 8.42 -12.14 -14.18
CA ALA A 152 8.87 -10.77 -13.92
C ALA A 152 8.86 -9.92 -15.21
N LYS A 153 9.40 -10.45 -16.31
CA LYS A 153 9.43 -9.76 -17.62
C LYS A 153 8.06 -9.54 -18.26
N ASN A 154 7.09 -10.41 -17.96
CA ASN A 154 5.74 -10.33 -18.51
C ASN A 154 4.83 -9.40 -17.69
N PHE A 155 5.29 -8.87 -16.56
CA PHE A 155 4.56 -7.86 -15.82
C PHE A 155 4.52 -6.56 -16.63
N ALA A 156 3.32 -6.02 -16.85
CA ALA A 156 3.14 -4.83 -17.69
C ALA A 156 3.70 -3.53 -17.05
N GLY A 157 4.13 -3.58 -15.78
CA GLY A 157 4.58 -2.43 -15.01
C GLY A 157 3.43 -1.58 -14.48
N LEU A 158 3.71 -0.67 -13.55
CA LEU A 158 2.66 0.19 -12.96
C LEU A 158 2.29 1.41 -13.81
N GLN A 159 3.13 1.77 -14.79
CA GLN A 159 2.90 2.97 -15.59
C GLN A 159 1.67 2.79 -16.47
N GLY A 160 0.76 3.76 -16.44
CA GLY A 160 -0.53 3.69 -17.13
C GLY A 160 -1.56 2.75 -16.49
N MET A 161 -1.29 2.16 -15.31
CA MET A 161 -2.31 1.41 -14.55
C MET A 161 -3.05 2.31 -13.57
N ASP A 162 -4.36 2.47 -13.80
CA ASP A 162 -5.30 2.99 -12.81
C ASP A 162 -5.62 1.88 -11.79
N LEU A 163 -4.84 1.86 -10.70
CA LEU A 163 -5.03 0.96 -9.56
C LEU A 163 -5.94 1.57 -8.48
N ALA A 164 -6.18 2.90 -8.51
CA ALA A 164 -7.08 3.57 -7.57
C ALA A 164 -8.48 2.96 -7.58
N LYS A 165 -9.01 2.62 -8.77
CA LYS A 165 -10.30 1.93 -8.90
C LYS A 165 -10.31 0.48 -8.39
N GLU A 166 -9.15 -0.16 -8.25
CA GLU A 166 -9.04 -1.55 -7.78
C GLU A 166 -9.06 -1.61 -6.25
N VAL A 167 -8.60 -0.54 -5.59
CA VAL A 167 -8.41 -0.51 -4.14
C VAL A 167 -9.43 0.33 -3.38
N CYS A 168 -10.22 1.15 -4.08
CA CYS A 168 -11.23 2.00 -3.45
C CYS A 168 -12.40 1.20 -2.90
N CYS A 169 -13.15 1.81 -1.98
CA CYS A 169 -14.43 1.31 -1.53
C CYS A 169 -15.44 1.15 -2.68
N THR A 170 -16.36 0.20 -2.53
CA THR A 170 -17.39 -0.10 -3.54
C THR A 170 -18.65 0.75 -3.37
N ALA A 171 -18.88 1.28 -2.17
CA ALA A 171 -20.01 2.15 -1.84
C ALA A 171 -19.57 3.21 -0.83
N ALA A 172 -20.25 4.36 -0.84
CA ALA A 172 -19.96 5.42 0.10
C ALA A 172 -20.31 5.00 1.55
N TYR A 173 -19.48 5.40 2.50
CA TYR A 173 -19.66 5.06 3.92
C TYR A 173 -19.21 6.20 4.85
N PRO A 174 -19.75 6.29 6.07
CA PRO A 174 -19.29 7.26 7.06
C PRO A 174 -18.01 6.78 7.76
N TRP A 175 -17.09 7.69 8.08
CA TRP A 175 -15.94 7.38 8.94
C TRP A 175 -15.87 8.33 10.14
N GLN A 176 -15.68 7.76 11.33
CA GLN A 176 -15.68 8.48 12.61
C GLN A 176 -14.62 8.00 13.61
N SER A 177 -13.73 7.07 13.23
CA SER A 177 -12.65 6.62 14.12
C SER A 177 -11.55 7.68 14.23
N SER A 178 -11.06 7.94 15.45
CA SER A 178 -10.03 8.93 15.81
C SER A 178 -8.61 8.36 15.76
N VAL A 179 -7.59 9.17 16.06
CA VAL A 179 -6.20 8.66 16.19
C VAL A 179 -6.06 7.77 17.42
N TRP A 180 -5.21 6.74 17.31
CA TRP A 180 -4.93 5.79 18.38
C TRP A 180 -4.25 6.45 19.59
N SER A 181 -4.63 6.03 20.80
CA SER A 181 -3.99 6.44 22.05
C SER A 181 -3.56 5.25 22.90
N LEU A 182 -2.33 5.30 23.43
CA LEU A 182 -1.76 4.23 24.25
C LEU A 182 -2.64 3.94 25.48
N GLY A 183 -3.04 2.67 25.63
CA GLY A 183 -3.88 2.20 26.73
C GLY A 183 -5.38 2.50 26.57
N GLN A 184 -5.78 3.15 25.47
CA GLN A 184 -7.18 3.46 25.17
C GLN A 184 -7.64 2.90 23.82
N GLY A 185 -6.72 2.76 22.86
CA GLY A 185 -7.06 2.33 21.50
C GLY A 185 -7.57 3.49 20.64
N TYR A 186 -8.44 3.16 19.68
CA TYR A 186 -9.18 4.13 18.89
C TYR A 186 -10.45 4.58 19.60
N ALA A 187 -10.79 5.87 19.49
CA ALA A 187 -12.10 6.38 19.91
C ALA A 187 -12.99 6.61 18.69
N GLU A 188 -14.30 6.64 18.92
CA GLU A 188 -15.31 7.01 17.92
C GLU A 188 -16.11 8.19 18.47
N PRO A 189 -15.66 9.44 18.23
CA PRO A 189 -16.44 10.62 18.60
C PRO A 189 -17.82 10.61 17.93
N GLU A 190 -18.82 11.04 18.68
CA GLU A 190 -20.18 11.24 18.18
C GLU A 190 -20.16 12.20 16.98
N ALA A 191 -20.85 11.86 15.89
CA ALA A 191 -20.89 12.70 14.68
C ALA A 191 -21.36 14.14 14.95
N SER A 192 -22.22 14.33 15.96
CA SER A 192 -22.71 15.66 16.39
C SER A 192 -21.63 16.55 17.04
N SER A 193 -20.51 15.95 17.48
CA SER A 193 -19.36 16.65 18.05
C SER A 193 -18.33 17.10 17.00
N LEU A 194 -18.52 16.70 15.74
CA LEU A 194 -17.63 16.99 14.61
C LEU A 194 -18.23 18.14 13.77
N PRO A 195 -17.74 19.39 13.93
CA PRO A 195 -18.39 20.57 13.34
C PRO A 195 -18.29 20.66 11.81
N TYR A 196 -17.37 19.95 11.16
CA TYR A 196 -17.13 20.05 9.72
C TYR A 196 -17.51 18.77 8.99
N HIS A 197 -18.05 18.88 7.78
CA HIS A 197 -18.28 17.77 6.87
C HIS A 197 -17.26 17.76 5.75
N VAL A 198 -16.43 16.71 5.72
CA VAL A 198 -15.51 16.47 4.61
C VAL A 198 -15.96 15.25 3.82
N VAL A 199 -16.05 15.39 2.50
CA VAL A 199 -16.20 14.25 1.58
C VAL A 199 -14.81 13.81 1.14
N ALA A 200 -14.46 12.56 1.39
CA ALA A 200 -13.16 12.00 1.08
C ALA A 200 -13.27 11.04 -0.10
N TYR A 201 -12.62 11.35 -1.22
CA TYR A 201 -12.43 10.39 -2.29
C TYR A 201 -11.47 9.30 -1.82
N ASP A 202 -11.95 8.06 -1.88
CA ASP A 202 -11.14 6.88 -1.63
C ASP A 202 -10.47 6.44 -2.93
N PHE A 203 -9.18 6.71 -3.04
CA PHE A 203 -8.31 6.17 -4.08
C PHE A 203 -7.41 5.04 -3.57
N GLY A 204 -7.71 4.48 -2.39
CA GLY A 204 -6.80 3.66 -1.58
C GLY A 204 -6.44 4.35 -0.27
N ALA A 205 -7.42 4.96 0.38
CA ALA A 205 -7.23 5.79 1.55
C ALA A 205 -6.70 5.00 2.75
N LYS A 206 -5.62 5.50 3.34
CA LYS A 206 -5.14 5.01 4.63
C LYS A 206 -6.06 5.43 5.76
N HIS A 207 -6.39 4.50 6.63
CA HIS A 207 -7.20 4.75 7.83
C HIS A 207 -6.65 5.90 8.66
N ASN A 208 -5.33 6.01 8.85
CA ASN A 208 -4.79 7.06 9.72
C ASN A 208 -4.97 8.48 9.18
N ILE A 209 -5.11 8.65 7.86
CA ILE A 209 -5.47 9.96 7.29
C ILE A 209 -6.89 10.33 7.74
N LEU A 210 -7.82 9.39 7.62
CA LEU A 210 -9.22 9.59 8.03
C LEU A 210 -9.30 9.88 9.54
N ARG A 211 -8.54 9.13 10.35
CA ARG A 211 -8.41 9.35 11.80
C ARG A 211 -7.92 10.75 12.14
N MET A 212 -6.89 11.23 11.45
CA MET A 212 -6.34 12.58 11.67
C MET A 212 -7.29 13.72 11.26
N LEU A 213 -8.18 13.48 10.29
CA LEU A 213 -9.24 14.42 9.92
C LEU A 213 -10.34 14.45 10.98
N VAL A 214 -10.75 13.28 11.49
CA VAL A 214 -11.72 13.17 12.60
C VAL A 214 -11.22 13.91 13.84
N ASP A 215 -9.94 13.73 14.22
CA ASP A 215 -9.29 14.46 15.33
C ASP A 215 -9.33 15.99 15.17
N ARG A 216 -9.50 16.48 13.94
CA ARG A 216 -9.61 17.91 13.60
C ARG A 216 -11.06 18.39 13.51
N GLY A 217 -12.02 17.57 13.91
CA GLY A 217 -13.43 17.90 13.94
C GLY A 217 -14.18 17.63 12.62
N CYS A 218 -13.64 16.78 11.74
CA CYS A 218 -14.30 16.44 10.49
C CYS A 218 -15.12 15.15 10.62
N ARG A 219 -16.43 15.20 10.40
CA ARG A 219 -17.20 14.00 10.03
C ARG A 219 -16.93 13.69 8.57
N LEU A 220 -16.66 12.43 8.27
CA LEU A 220 -16.25 12.03 6.92
C LEU A 220 -17.37 11.25 6.24
N THR A 221 -17.59 11.57 4.96
CA THR A 221 -18.24 10.66 4.01
C THR A 221 -17.19 10.21 3.02
N VAL A 222 -16.77 8.96 3.13
CA VAL A 222 -15.80 8.36 2.21
C VAL A 222 -16.58 7.87 0.98
N VAL A 223 -16.12 8.23 -0.21
CA VAL A 223 -16.82 7.92 -1.48
C VAL A 223 -15.88 7.18 -2.44
N PRO A 224 -16.41 6.27 -3.28
CA PRO A 224 -15.60 5.56 -4.27
C PRO A 224 -14.82 6.49 -5.19
N ALA A 225 -13.68 6.02 -5.71
CA ALA A 225 -12.81 6.77 -6.63
C ALA A 225 -13.56 7.44 -7.79
N LYS A 226 -14.59 6.78 -8.32
CA LYS A 226 -15.37 7.21 -9.50
C LYS A 226 -16.61 8.05 -9.18
N THR A 227 -16.76 8.52 -7.95
CA THR A 227 -17.94 9.30 -7.56
C THR A 227 -17.98 10.62 -8.34
N PRO A 228 -19.09 10.93 -9.07
CA PRO A 228 -19.22 12.19 -9.79
C PRO A 228 -19.16 13.41 -8.87
N ALA A 229 -18.56 14.50 -9.34
CA ALA A 229 -18.51 15.76 -8.59
C ALA A 229 -19.91 16.27 -8.19
N ALA A 230 -20.92 16.10 -9.06
CA ALA A 230 -22.30 16.49 -8.76
C ALA A 230 -22.86 15.77 -7.52
N ASP A 231 -22.55 14.48 -7.36
CA ASP A 231 -22.99 13.70 -6.20
C ASP A 231 -22.26 14.13 -4.93
N VAL A 232 -20.97 14.50 -5.05
CA VAL A 232 -20.20 15.09 -3.93
C VAL A 232 -20.76 16.44 -3.52
N LEU A 233 -21.07 17.33 -4.46
CA LEU A 233 -21.65 18.64 -4.19
C LEU A 233 -23.04 18.54 -3.55
N ALA A 234 -23.83 17.53 -3.93
CA ALA A 234 -25.14 17.28 -3.35
C ALA A 234 -25.08 16.91 -1.85
N LEU A 235 -23.92 16.49 -1.35
CA LEU A 235 -23.69 16.25 0.07
C LEU A 235 -23.40 17.53 0.88
N ALA A 236 -23.29 18.69 0.22
CA ALA A 236 -22.97 20.00 0.81
C ALA A 236 -21.75 19.96 1.76
N PRO A 237 -20.56 19.54 1.28
CA PRO A 237 -19.37 19.46 2.12
C PRO A 237 -18.80 20.83 2.46
N ASP A 238 -18.20 20.96 3.64
CA ASP A 238 -17.35 22.09 4.03
C ASP A 238 -15.96 22.01 3.36
N GLY A 239 -15.56 20.82 2.92
CA GLY A 239 -14.32 20.58 2.18
C GLY A 239 -14.29 19.21 1.52
N VAL A 240 -13.44 19.05 0.51
CA VAL A 240 -13.23 17.76 -0.17
C VAL A 240 -11.78 17.32 -0.01
N PHE A 241 -11.61 16.06 0.39
CA PHE A 241 -10.32 15.43 0.57
C PHE A 241 -10.04 14.40 -0.53
N LEU A 242 -8.82 14.41 -1.05
CA LEU A 242 -8.34 13.49 -2.08
C LEU A 242 -7.24 12.60 -1.47
N SER A 243 -7.54 11.31 -1.27
CA SER A 243 -6.63 10.41 -0.54
C SER A 243 -5.36 10.05 -1.30
N ASN A 244 -4.47 9.33 -0.61
CA ASN A 244 -3.43 8.55 -1.26
C ASN A 244 -4.04 7.39 -2.07
N GLY A 245 -3.19 6.74 -2.87
CA GLY A 245 -3.56 5.56 -3.65
C GLY A 245 -2.39 5.02 -4.47
N PRO A 246 -2.53 3.79 -5.00
CA PRO A 246 -1.53 3.15 -5.86
C PRO A 246 -1.64 3.59 -7.33
N GLY A 247 -0.61 3.25 -8.10
CA GLY A 247 -0.64 3.34 -9.56
C GLY A 247 -0.32 4.72 -10.12
N ASP A 248 -0.66 4.90 -11.39
CA ASP A 248 -0.42 6.12 -12.16
C ASP A 248 -1.63 7.07 -12.06
N PRO A 249 -1.44 8.37 -11.75
CA PRO A 249 -2.54 9.34 -11.73
C PRO A 249 -3.10 9.71 -13.11
N GLU A 250 -2.30 9.63 -14.19
CA GLU A 250 -2.72 10.03 -15.53
C GLU A 250 -3.96 9.30 -16.08
N PRO A 251 -4.11 7.97 -15.91
CA PRO A 251 -5.30 7.24 -16.37
C PRO A 251 -6.57 7.48 -15.54
N CYS A 252 -6.51 8.23 -14.42
CA CYS A 252 -7.65 8.52 -13.56
C CYS A 252 -8.50 9.69 -14.08
N ASP A 253 -8.93 9.61 -15.34
CA ASP A 253 -9.68 10.64 -16.08
C ASP A 253 -10.95 11.12 -15.34
N TYR A 254 -11.67 10.18 -14.73
CA TYR A 254 -12.85 10.42 -13.91
C TYR A 254 -12.55 11.33 -12.71
N ALA A 255 -11.42 11.10 -12.04
CA ALA A 255 -11.03 11.86 -10.86
C ALA A 255 -10.56 13.24 -11.26
N ILE A 256 -9.75 13.36 -12.31
CA ILE A 256 -9.28 14.64 -12.85
C ILE A 256 -10.48 15.52 -13.22
N SER A 257 -11.44 14.98 -13.98
CA SER A 257 -12.65 15.71 -14.41
C SER A 257 -13.51 16.14 -13.21
N ALA A 258 -13.65 15.28 -12.20
CA ALA A 258 -14.38 15.61 -10.99
C ALA A 258 -13.68 16.74 -10.20
N ILE A 259 -12.36 16.68 -10.05
CA ILE A 259 -11.57 17.69 -9.35
C ILE A 259 -11.60 19.04 -10.07
N GLU A 260 -11.54 19.07 -11.40
CA GLU A 260 -11.72 20.30 -12.19
C GLU A 260 -13.07 20.97 -11.91
N THR A 261 -14.13 20.18 -11.80
CA THR A 261 -15.47 20.68 -11.44
C THR A 261 -15.46 21.24 -10.01
N LEU A 262 -14.89 20.50 -9.05
CA LEU A 262 -14.84 20.93 -7.65
C LEU A 262 -13.98 22.19 -7.45
N LEU A 263 -12.91 22.36 -8.22
CA LEU A 263 -12.08 23.58 -8.22
C LEU A 263 -12.88 24.82 -8.64
N ALA A 264 -13.84 24.67 -9.56
CA ALA A 264 -14.68 25.78 -10.04
C ALA A 264 -15.73 26.22 -9.01
N GLU A 265 -16.11 25.35 -8.07
CA GLU A 265 -17.12 25.61 -7.02
C GLU A 265 -16.52 26.29 -5.76
N GLU A 266 -15.23 26.63 -5.77
CA GLU A 266 -14.51 27.30 -4.67
C GLU A 266 -14.56 26.57 -3.30
N ILE A 267 -14.80 25.25 -3.31
CA ILE A 267 -14.76 24.40 -2.12
C ILE A 267 -13.30 24.11 -1.74
N PRO A 268 -12.92 24.17 -0.44
CA PRO A 268 -11.59 23.79 -0.01
C PRO A 268 -11.23 22.36 -0.43
N LEU A 269 -10.16 22.22 -1.21
CA LEU A 269 -9.63 20.93 -1.67
C LEU A 269 -8.28 20.65 -1.01
N PHE A 270 -8.11 19.45 -0.49
CA PHE A 270 -6.83 18.99 0.07
C PHE A 270 -6.48 17.59 -0.46
N GLY A 271 -5.34 17.47 -1.14
CA GLY A 271 -4.86 16.21 -1.69
C GLY A 271 -3.54 15.73 -1.09
N ILE A 272 -3.45 14.42 -0.81
CA ILE A 272 -2.25 13.76 -0.28
C ILE A 272 -1.78 12.67 -1.26
N CYS A 273 -0.46 12.61 -1.52
CA CYS A 273 0.15 11.60 -2.40
C CYS A 273 -0.52 11.56 -3.79
N LEU A 274 -1.29 10.52 -4.12
CA LEU A 274 -2.06 10.45 -5.36
C LEU A 274 -3.03 11.63 -5.50
N GLY A 275 -3.73 12.02 -4.43
CA GLY A 275 -4.61 13.18 -4.43
C GLY A 275 -3.89 14.50 -4.73
N HIS A 276 -2.62 14.64 -4.34
CA HIS A 276 -1.81 15.80 -4.73
C HIS A 276 -1.51 15.80 -6.24
N GLN A 277 -1.17 14.63 -6.80
CA GLN A 277 -0.88 14.48 -8.23
C GLN A 277 -2.13 14.75 -9.08
N LEU A 278 -3.29 14.20 -8.68
CA LEU A 278 -4.57 14.43 -9.35
C LEU A 278 -4.97 15.91 -9.32
N LEU A 279 -4.80 16.57 -8.18
CA LEU A 279 -5.03 18.01 -8.07
C LEU A 279 -4.11 18.82 -8.99
N ALA A 280 -2.84 18.42 -9.10
CA ALA A 280 -1.89 19.06 -10.01
C ALA A 280 -2.28 18.86 -11.49
N LEU A 281 -2.69 17.65 -11.87
CA LEU A 281 -3.17 17.34 -13.23
C LEU A 281 -4.44 18.13 -13.59
N ALA A 282 -5.44 18.16 -12.70
CA ALA A 282 -6.65 18.97 -12.85
C ALA A 282 -6.35 20.49 -12.91
N SER A 283 -5.17 20.91 -12.41
CA SER A 283 -4.68 22.28 -12.51
C SER A 283 -3.78 22.53 -13.74
N GLY A 284 -3.69 21.57 -14.66
CA GLY A 284 -2.91 21.68 -15.91
C GLY A 284 -1.42 21.39 -15.79
N ALA A 285 -0.95 20.87 -14.66
CA ALA A 285 0.43 20.38 -14.52
C ALA A 285 0.61 19.01 -15.20
N LYS A 286 1.82 18.45 -15.09
CA LYS A 286 2.16 17.12 -15.62
C LYS A 286 2.86 16.28 -14.56
N THR A 287 2.70 14.97 -14.67
CA THR A 287 3.34 13.98 -13.82
C THR A 287 4.45 13.25 -14.56
N LEU A 288 5.40 12.69 -13.82
CA LEU A 288 6.49 11.87 -14.33
C LEU A 288 6.75 10.73 -13.36
N LYS A 289 6.99 9.53 -13.87
CA LYS A 289 7.41 8.39 -13.04
C LYS A 289 8.83 8.63 -12.51
N MET A 290 9.00 8.48 -11.20
CA MET A 290 10.31 8.57 -10.56
C MET A 290 11.17 7.35 -10.93
N LYS A 291 12.49 7.46 -10.76
CA LYS A 291 13.42 6.39 -11.10
C LYS A 291 13.21 5.14 -10.24
N PHE A 292 12.99 5.31 -8.94
CA PHE A 292 12.74 4.28 -7.92
C PHE A 292 11.97 4.90 -6.75
#